data_AF-A0A957IKP8-F1
#
_entry.id   AF-A0A957IKP8-F1
#
_cell.length_a   1.000
_cell.length_b   1.000
_cell.length_c   1.000
_cell.angle_alpha   90.00
_cell.angle_beta   90.00
_cell.angle_gamma   90.00
#
_symmetry.space_group_name_H-M   'P 1'
#
loop_
_entity.id
_entity.type
_entity.pdbx_description
1 polymer ?
#
loop_
_entity_poly.entity_id
_entity_poly.type
_entity_poly.pdbx_seq_one_letter_code
_entity_poly.pdbx_strand_id
1 'polypeptide(L)'
;MQMEWLRRFFKPKQNNFMQMLVQQGAYTVTAVEALQGYLKKRNEKKSAYAREVEQQADEIQRIFVHELMDTFVTPIDREDLFALTRALDNFIDYVYDTVEELEIFQL
;
A
#
# COMPACT_ATOMS: atom_id res chain seq x y z
N MET A 1 18.29 26.61 -32.27
CA MET A 1 17.60 26.74 -30.97
C MET A 1 16.29 25.96 -31.07
N GLN A 2 16.37 24.65 -30.83
CA GLN A 2 15.30 23.69 -31.16
C GLN A 2 14.40 23.44 -29.94
N MET A 3 13.09 23.70 -30.11
CA MET A 3 11.91 23.06 -29.50
C MET A 3 12.04 22.20 -28.22
N GLU A 4 12.85 22.58 -27.22
CA GLU A 4 12.97 21.83 -25.96
C GLU A 4 11.67 21.84 -25.13
N TRP A 5 10.84 22.87 -25.28
CA TRP A 5 9.57 23.01 -24.55
C TRP A 5 8.54 21.92 -24.90
N LEU A 6 8.55 21.41 -26.14
CA LEU A 6 7.67 20.33 -26.57
C LEU A 6 8.00 18.99 -25.90
N ARG A 7 9.27 18.76 -25.52
CA ARG A 7 9.68 17.51 -24.86
C ARG A 7 8.99 17.26 -23.52
N ARG A 8 8.51 18.32 -22.85
CA ARG A 8 7.71 18.19 -21.61
C ARG A 8 6.33 17.55 -21.87
N PHE A 9 5.73 17.80 -23.03
CA PHE A 9 4.42 17.22 -23.41
C PHE A 9 4.52 15.78 -23.91
N PHE A 10 5.69 15.36 -24.38
CA PHE A 10 5.94 14.00 -24.88
C PHE A 10 6.76 13.12 -23.93
N LYS A 11 7.01 13.57 -22.69
CA LYS A 11 7.63 12.69 -21.70
C LYS A 11 6.59 11.65 -21.27
N PRO A 12 6.83 10.34 -21.50
CA PRO A 12 5.93 9.32 -20.96
C PRO A 12 5.87 9.49 -19.44
N LYS A 13 4.66 9.49 -18.89
CA LYS A 13 4.46 9.42 -17.45
C LYS A 13 5.23 8.19 -16.97
N GLN A 14 6.19 8.38 -16.05
CA GLN A 14 6.91 7.24 -15.51
C GLN A 14 5.94 6.50 -14.58
N ASN A 15 5.41 5.39 -15.08
CA ASN A 15 4.50 4.56 -14.32
C ASN A 15 5.30 3.78 -13.28
N ASN A 16 5.16 4.15 -12.01
CA ASN A 16 5.93 3.60 -10.89
C ASN A 16 5.26 2.37 -10.24
N PHE A 17 4.39 1.64 -10.95
CA PHE A 17 3.64 0.50 -10.40
C PHE A 17 4.54 -0.50 -9.66
N MET A 18 5.71 -0.85 -10.22
CA MET A 18 6.63 -1.79 -9.58
C MET A 18 7.19 -1.24 -8.26
N GLN A 19 7.49 0.06 -8.19
CA GLN A 19 7.97 0.69 -6.96
C GLN A 19 6.86 0.75 -5.90
N MET A 20 5.63 1.04 -6.33
CA MET A 20 4.47 1.06 -5.43
C MET A 20 4.15 -0.34 -4.89
N LEU A 21 4.27 -1.39 -5.71
CA LEU A 21 4.15 -2.78 -5.25
C LEU A 21 5.24 -3.15 -4.24
N VAL A 22 6.49 -2.75 -4.50
CA VAL A 22 7.59 -2.94 -3.53
C VAL A 22 7.30 -2.18 -2.23
N GLN A 23 6.76 -0.96 -2.32
CA GLN A 23 6.38 -0.17 -1.16
C GLN A 23 5.26 -0.85 -0.37
N GLN A 24 4.19 -1.32 -1.03
CA GLN A 24 3.13 -2.10 -0.37
C GLN A 24 3.68 -3.35 0.30
N GLY A 25 4.59 -4.08 -0.35
CA GLY A 25 5.27 -5.24 0.28
C GLY A 25 6.09 -4.86 1.52
N ALA A 26 6.73 -3.69 1.53
CA ALA A 26 7.40 -3.18 2.72
C ALA A 26 6.41 -2.83 3.85
N TYR A 27 5.24 -2.30 3.51
CA TYR A 27 4.16 -2.08 4.46
C TYR A 27 3.60 -3.40 5.02
N THR A 28 3.50 -4.46 4.21
CA THR A 28 3.13 -5.79 4.68
C THR A 28 4.06 -6.27 5.80
N VAL A 29 5.38 -6.09 5.64
CA VAL A 29 6.35 -6.45 6.70
C VAL A 29 6.14 -5.58 7.93
N THR A 30 6.01 -4.26 7.75
CA THR A 30 5.77 -3.30 8.84
C THR A 30 4.49 -3.63 9.62
N ALA A 31 3.42 -4.03 8.95
CA ALA A 31 2.15 -4.40 9.58
C ALA A 31 2.31 -5.64 10.47
N VAL A 32 3.01 -6.67 9.99
CA VAL A 32 3.30 -7.88 10.77
C VAL A 32 4.20 -7.55 11.97
N GLU A 33 5.18 -6.66 11.81
CA GLU A 33 6.00 -6.17 12.92
C GLU A 33 5.19 -5.38 13.95
N ALA A 34 4.23 -4.57 13.51
CA ALA A 34 3.31 -3.84 14.38
C ALA A 34 2.45 -4.81 15.21
N LEU A 35 1.86 -5.83 14.57
CA LEU A 35 1.11 -6.89 15.25
C LEU A 35 2.01 -7.65 16.24
N GLN A 36 3.21 -8.06 15.84
CA GLN A 36 4.15 -8.73 16.74
C GLN A 36 4.48 -7.85 17.96
N GLY A 37 4.69 -6.55 17.74
CA GLY A 37 4.94 -5.57 18.79
C GLY A 37 3.75 -5.42 19.75
N TYR A 38 2.53 -5.42 19.21
CA TYR A 38 1.31 -5.40 20.00
C TYR A 38 1.16 -6.68 20.84
N LEU A 39 1.34 -7.86 20.25
CA LEU A 39 1.23 -9.15 20.95
C LEU A 39 2.27 -9.31 22.07
N LYS A 40 3.48 -8.76 21.91
CA LYS A 40 4.52 -8.78 22.96
C LYS A 40 4.14 -7.91 24.17
N LYS A 41 3.52 -6.75 23.93
CA LYS A 41 3.08 -5.83 24.99
C LYS A 41 1.91 -4.99 24.51
N ARG A 42 0.70 -5.47 24.81
CA ARG A 42 -0.54 -4.77 24.43
C ARG A 42 -0.63 -3.42 25.13
N ASN A 43 -0.82 -2.38 24.34
CA ASN A 43 -1.09 -1.02 24.80
C ASN A 43 -1.63 -0.16 23.66
N GLU A 44 -2.33 0.91 24.01
CA GLU A 44 -2.97 1.85 23.08
C GLU A 44 -2.00 2.41 22.04
N LYS A 45 -0.75 2.73 22.41
CA LYS A 45 0.23 3.26 21.45
C LYS A 45 0.59 2.26 20.37
N LYS A 46 0.59 0.95 20.68
CA LYS A 46 0.87 -0.11 19.72
C LYS A 46 -0.33 -0.40 18.82
N SER A 47 -1.55 -0.31 19.34
CA SER A 47 -2.77 -0.37 18.53
C SER A 47 -2.83 0.81 17.55
N ALA A 48 -2.61 2.04 18.05
CA ALA A 48 -2.58 3.24 17.23
C ALA A 48 -1.49 3.19 16.14
N TYR A 49 -0.33 2.59 16.44
CA TYR A 49 0.70 2.39 15.42
C TYR A 49 0.28 1.38 14.35
N ALA A 50 -0.38 0.27 14.72
CA ALA A 50 -0.91 -0.68 13.73
C ALA A 50 -1.95 -0.01 12.81
N ARG A 51 -2.82 0.84 13.37
CA ARG A 51 -3.76 1.68 12.60
C ARG A 51 -3.04 2.63 11.65
N GLU A 52 -2.00 3.31 12.11
CA GLU A 52 -1.22 4.22 11.26
C GLU A 52 -0.58 3.48 10.08
N VAL A 53 -0.06 2.27 10.31
CA VAL A 53 0.55 1.45 9.26
C VAL A 53 -0.48 1.02 8.22
N GLU A 54 -1.68 0.60 8.65
CA GLU A 54 -2.79 0.26 7.75
C GLU A 54 -3.21 1.47 6.90
N GLN A 55 -3.44 2.64 7.52
CA GLN A 55 -3.84 3.85 6.81
C GLN A 55 -2.81 4.31 5.77
N GLN A 56 -1.52 4.17 6.08
CA GLN A 56 -0.45 4.49 5.13
C GLN A 56 -0.40 3.49 3.97
N ALA A 57 -0.69 2.21 4.21
CA ALA A 57 -0.75 1.19 3.18
C ALA A 57 -1.96 1.39 2.25
N ASP A 58 -3.15 1.65 2.82
CA ASP A 58 -4.38 1.93 2.08
C ASP A 58 -4.21 3.16 1.18
N GLU A 59 -3.54 4.22 1.65
CA GLU A 59 -3.26 5.40 0.82
C GLU A 59 -2.45 5.04 -0.44
N ILE A 60 -1.46 4.15 -0.32
CA ILE A 60 -0.64 3.72 -1.46
C ILE A 60 -1.45 2.84 -2.41
N GLN A 61 -2.31 1.98 -1.87
CA GLN A 61 -3.23 1.15 -2.65
C GLN A 61 -4.23 2.02 -3.43
N ARG A 62 -4.79 3.05 -2.79
CA ARG A 62 -5.67 4.05 -3.42
C ARG A 62 -4.96 4.79 -4.56
N ILE A 63 -3.74 5.29 -4.33
CA ILE A 63 -2.95 5.96 -5.38
C ILE A 63 -2.65 4.96 -6.51
N PHE A 64 -2.35 3.70 -6.18
CA PHE A 64 -2.04 2.66 -7.17
C PHE A 64 -3.23 2.42 -8.09
N VAL A 65 -4.41 2.22 -7.52
CA VAL A 65 -5.65 1.98 -8.27
C VAL A 65 -5.97 3.18 -9.15
N HIS A 66 -5.84 4.40 -8.63
CA HIS A 66 -6.05 5.62 -9.41
C HIS A 66 -5.08 5.72 -10.60
N GLU A 67 -3.78 5.49 -10.37
CA GLU A 67 -2.78 5.52 -11.44
C GLU A 67 -3.02 4.42 -12.47
N LEU A 68 -3.50 3.24 -12.03
CA LEU A 68 -3.85 2.15 -12.92
C LEU A 68 -5.00 2.56 -13.83
N MET A 69 -6.07 3.16 -13.30
CA MET A 69 -7.22 3.62 -14.09
C MET A 69 -6.86 4.70 -15.11
N ASP A 70 -5.94 5.61 -14.75
CA ASP A 70 -5.49 6.70 -15.63
C ASP A 70 -4.41 6.31 -16.65
N THR A 71 -3.87 5.09 -16.55
CA THR A 71 -2.80 4.61 -17.43
C THR A 71 -3.36 3.81 -18.58
N PHE A 72 -2.98 4.14 -19.83
CA PHE A 72 -3.37 3.33 -21.00
C PHE A 72 -2.50 2.07 -21.19
N VAL A 73 -1.17 2.19 -21.02
CA VAL A 73 -0.22 1.08 -21.18
C VAL A 73 0.43 0.72 -19.84
N THR A 74 0.23 -0.51 -19.40
CA THR A 74 0.79 -1.07 -18.17
C THR A 74 2.05 -1.91 -18.44
N PRO A 75 2.97 -2.06 -17.46
CA PRO A 75 4.20 -2.83 -17.63
C PRO A 75 3.98 -4.35 -17.69
N ILE A 76 2.89 -4.83 -17.11
CA ILE A 76 2.38 -6.21 -17.18
C ILE A 76 0.85 -6.16 -17.32
N ASP A 77 0.18 -7.30 -17.30
CA ASP A 77 -1.28 -7.35 -17.34
C ASP A 77 -1.91 -6.51 -16.21
N ARG A 78 -2.97 -5.76 -16.55
CA ARG A 78 -3.66 -4.86 -15.62
C ARG A 78 -4.36 -5.65 -14.52
N GLU A 79 -4.97 -6.77 -14.86
CA GLU A 79 -5.70 -7.61 -13.92
C GLU A 79 -4.72 -8.21 -12.91
N ASP A 80 -3.52 -8.60 -13.35
CA ASP A 80 -2.45 -9.08 -12.46
C ASP A 80 -1.98 -7.98 -11.49
N LEU A 81 -1.76 -6.76 -11.98
CA LEU A 81 -1.40 -5.62 -11.12
C LEU A 81 -2.48 -5.35 -10.07
N PHE A 82 -3.75 -5.34 -10.48
CA PHE A 82 -4.88 -5.11 -9.58
C PHE A 82 -5.04 -6.24 -8.56
N ALA A 83 -4.94 -7.50 -9.01
CA ALA A 83 -5.04 -8.66 -8.14
C ALA A 83 -3.93 -8.69 -7.08
N LEU A 84 -2.69 -8.37 -7.48
CA LEU A 84 -1.55 -8.35 -6.56
C LEU A 84 -1.68 -7.24 -5.51
N THR A 85 -2.01 -6.01 -5.91
CA THR A 85 -2.19 -4.91 -4.93
C THR A 85 -3.33 -5.22 -3.96
N ARG A 86 -4.45 -5.79 -4.45
CA ARG A 86 -5.59 -6.15 -3.60
C ARG A 86 -5.26 -7.29 -2.64
N ALA A 87 -4.42 -8.25 -3.05
CA ALA A 87 -3.98 -9.33 -2.18
C ALA A 87 -3.09 -8.82 -1.03
N LEU A 88 -2.18 -7.88 -1.30
CA LEU A 88 -1.33 -7.26 -0.27
C LEU A 88 -2.16 -6.45 0.74
N ASP A 89 -3.09 -5.66 0.22
CA ASP A 89 -4.03 -4.84 0.97
C ASP A 89 -4.91 -5.66 1.92
N ASN A 90 -5.64 -6.66 1.39
CA ASN A 90 -6.45 -7.55 2.21
C ASN A 90 -5.65 -8.20 3.35
N PHE A 91 -4.38 -8.55 3.10
CA PHE A 91 -3.52 -9.11 4.14
C PHE A 91 -3.18 -8.10 5.24
N ILE A 92 -2.89 -6.85 4.88
CA ILE A 92 -2.63 -5.78 5.84
C ILE A 92 -3.89 -5.49 6.67
N ASP A 93 -5.06 -5.46 6.02
CA ASP A 93 -6.36 -5.33 6.69
C ASP A 93 -6.55 -6.43 7.72
N TYR A 94 -6.37 -7.71 7.34
CA TYR A 94 -6.48 -8.83 8.29
C TYR A 94 -5.54 -8.71 9.50
N VAL A 95 -4.33 -8.18 9.29
CA VAL A 95 -3.36 -7.96 10.38
C VAL A 95 -3.85 -6.86 11.32
N TYR A 96 -4.39 -5.78 10.79
CA TYR A 96 -4.95 -4.68 11.60
C TYR A 96 -6.25 -5.09 12.29
N ASP A 97 -7.18 -5.75 11.60
CA ASP A 97 -8.42 -6.30 12.16
C ASP A 97 -8.11 -7.21 13.34
N THR A 98 -7.07 -8.04 13.26
CA THR A 98 -6.63 -8.89 14.38
C THR A 98 -6.25 -8.04 15.61
N VAL A 99 -5.58 -6.90 15.42
CA VAL A 99 -5.25 -5.98 16.53
C VAL A 99 -6.52 -5.37 17.11
N GLU A 100 -7.44 -4.91 16.26
CA GLU A 100 -8.70 -4.30 16.67
C GLU A 100 -9.60 -5.29 17.42
N GLU A 101 -9.75 -6.51 16.94
CA GLU A 101 -10.52 -7.57 17.59
C GLU A 101 -9.93 -7.92 18.96
N LEU A 102 -8.62 -8.09 19.08
CA LEU A 102 -7.96 -8.36 20.37
C LEU A 102 -8.20 -7.23 21.38
N GLU A 103 -8.21 -5.97 20.93
CA GLU A 103 -8.49 -4.81 21.75
C GLU A 103 -9.96 -4.76 22.20
N ILE A 104 -10.90 -4.97 21.26
CA ILE A 104 -12.35 -4.95 21.53
C ILE A 104 -12.75 -6.08 22.51
N PHE A 105 -12.25 -7.30 22.28
CA PHE A 105 -12.59 -8.45 23.10
C PHE A 105 -11.77 -8.55 24.40
N GLN A 106 -10.81 -7.65 24.63
CA GLN A 106 -9.91 -7.66 25.79
C GLN A 106 -9.18 -8.99 25.98
N LEU A 107 -8.82 -9.63 24.86
CA LEU A 107 -8.08 -10.90 24.81
C LEU A 107 -6.58 -10.68 25.05
#